data_AF-A0A2Z3GYE1-F1
#
_entry.id   AF-A0A2Z3GYE1-F1
#
_cell.length_a   1.000
_cell.length_b   1.000
_cell.length_c   1.000
_cell.angle_alpha   90.00
_cell.angle_beta   90.00
_cell.angle_gamma   90.00
#
_symmetry.space_group_name_H-M   'P 1'
#
loop_
_entity.id
_entity.type
_entity.pdbx_description
1 polymer ?
#
loop_
_entity_poly.entity_id
_entity_poly.type
_entity_poly.pdbx_seq_one_letter_code
_entity_poly.pdbx_strand_id
1 'polypeptide(L)'
;MSPNVLPAIRFAWWNVNNFAHYDASRAGQERWPLEPPAYAEKCARVDAALQHLVATQAPDVLGLGEITATAAEELRNRALSGYELIFPDAAPGAQFQVAVFHRLARVH
;
A
#
# COMPACT_ATOMS: atom_id res chain seq x y z
N MET A 1 24.86 9.79 -31.00
CA MET A 1 23.39 9.59 -30.96
C MET A 1 23.05 9.15 -29.55
N SER A 2 22.13 9.82 -28.87
CA SER A 2 21.63 9.31 -27.58
C SER A 2 20.79 8.05 -27.84
N PRO A 3 20.89 6.99 -27.00
CA PRO A 3 20.09 5.80 -27.17
C PRO A 3 18.60 6.13 -27.05
N ASN A 4 17.79 5.55 -27.94
CA ASN A 4 16.34 5.74 -27.94
C ASN A 4 15.73 4.93 -26.78
N VAL A 5 15.57 5.55 -25.62
CA VAL A 5 15.02 4.89 -24.43
C VAL A 5 13.50 4.76 -24.59
N LEU A 6 13.02 3.53 -24.78
CA LEU A 6 11.60 3.24 -24.82
C LEU A 6 10.93 3.59 -23.48
N PRO A 7 9.66 4.04 -23.46
CA PRO A 7 8.92 4.25 -22.23
C PRO A 7 8.86 2.96 -21.39
N ALA A 8 9.42 3.00 -20.19
CA ALA A 8 9.43 1.87 -19.26
C ALA A 8 8.64 2.21 -17.99
N ILE A 9 7.76 1.30 -17.57
CA ILE A 9 6.98 1.38 -16.32
C ILE A 9 7.72 0.58 -15.25
N ARG A 10 7.90 1.16 -14.07
CA ARG A 10 8.48 0.54 -12.88
C ARG A 10 7.34 -0.01 -12.03
N PHE A 11 7.33 -1.31 -11.80
CA PHE A 11 6.32 -2.00 -11.02
C PHE A 11 6.92 -2.62 -9.75
N ALA A 12 6.17 -2.58 -8.65
CA ALA A 12 6.49 -3.28 -7.42
C ALA A 12 5.25 -4.00 -6.88
N TRP A 13 5.46 -5.18 -6.29
CA TRP A 13 4.42 -5.96 -5.63
C TRP A 13 4.89 -6.39 -4.24
N TRP A 14 4.02 -6.27 -3.23
CA TRP A 14 4.31 -6.77 -1.89
C TRP A 14 3.04 -7.23 -1.16
N ASN A 15 3.04 -8.45 -0.63
CA ASN A 15 2.01 -8.87 0.34
C ASN A 15 2.37 -8.32 1.73
N VAL A 16 1.51 -7.45 2.28
CA VAL A 16 1.68 -6.85 3.61
C VAL A 16 1.12 -7.73 4.74
N ASN A 17 0.85 -9.01 4.43
CA ASN A 17 0.54 -10.12 5.34
C ASN A 17 -0.49 -9.75 6.41
N ASN A 18 -1.78 -9.76 6.08
CA ASN A 18 -2.89 -9.41 6.99
C ASN A 18 -2.86 -7.95 7.51
N PHE A 19 -2.75 -6.95 6.62
CA PHE A 19 -2.77 -5.53 6.99
C PHE A 19 -4.21 -4.99 7.07
N ALA A 20 -4.95 -5.49 8.05
CA ALA A 20 -6.21 -4.90 8.48
C ALA A 20 -5.97 -3.64 9.31
N HIS A 21 -6.90 -2.69 9.21
CA HIS A 21 -7.00 -1.57 10.15
C HIS A 21 -7.43 -2.07 11.53
N TYR A 22 -7.34 -1.23 12.57
CA TYR A 22 -7.91 -1.58 13.86
C TYR A 22 -9.44 -1.32 13.86
N ASP A 23 -10.20 -2.38 14.11
CA ASP A 23 -11.65 -2.35 14.34
C ASP A 23 -11.93 -3.07 15.68
N ALA A 24 -12.45 -2.34 16.66
CA ALA A 24 -12.73 -2.88 17.99
C ALA A 24 -13.77 -4.01 17.99
N SER A 25 -14.66 -4.06 16.98
CA SER A 25 -15.64 -5.16 16.82
C SER A 25 -15.01 -6.45 16.26
N ARG A 26 -13.77 -6.35 15.76
CA ARG A 26 -13.00 -7.45 15.15
C ARG A 26 -11.66 -7.72 15.84
N ALA A 27 -11.37 -7.03 16.93
CA ALA A 27 -10.16 -7.20 17.71
C ALA A 27 -9.92 -8.68 18.05
N GLY A 28 -8.77 -9.22 17.61
CA GLY A 28 -8.39 -10.62 17.84
C GLY A 28 -9.11 -11.66 16.96
N GLN A 29 -9.96 -11.25 16.00
CA GLN A 29 -10.42 -12.15 14.93
C GLN A 29 -9.24 -12.52 14.02
N GLU A 30 -9.38 -13.62 13.27
CA GLU A 30 -8.36 -14.06 12.32
C GLU A 30 -7.99 -12.91 11.36
N ARG A 31 -6.68 -12.66 11.21
CA ARG A 31 -6.09 -11.60 10.37
C ARG A 31 -6.26 -10.15 10.88
N TRP A 32 -6.99 -9.89 11.97
CA TRP A 32 -7.18 -8.55 12.54
C TRP A 32 -6.22 -8.26 13.70
N PRO A 33 -5.78 -7.00 13.89
CA PRO A 33 -4.97 -6.62 15.05
C PRO A 33 -5.77 -6.80 16.34
N LEU A 34 -5.12 -7.30 17.40
CA LEU A 34 -5.74 -7.47 18.72
C LEU A 34 -6.03 -6.13 19.41
N GLU A 35 -5.15 -5.15 19.21
CA GLU A 35 -5.17 -3.86 19.91
C GLU A 35 -4.57 -2.74 19.04
N PRO A 36 -4.87 -1.46 19.32
CA PRO A 36 -4.34 -0.34 18.53
C PRO A 36 -2.79 -0.27 18.47
N PRO A 37 -2.03 -0.57 19.54
CA PRO A 37 -0.56 -0.60 19.47
C PRO A 37 -0.03 -1.60 18.42
N ALA A 38 -0.59 -2.82 18.37
CA ALA A 38 -0.18 -3.83 17.40
C ALA A 38 -0.44 -3.40 15.94
N TYR A 39 -1.51 -2.64 15.69
CA TYR A 39 -1.75 -2.01 14.39
C TYR A 39 -0.72 -0.91 14.10
N ALA A 40 -0.49 0.00 15.07
CA ALA A 40 0.45 1.12 14.92
C ALA A 40 1.89 0.67 14.65
N GLU A 41 2.39 -0.36 15.36
CA GLU A 41 3.70 -0.95 15.10
C GLU A 41 3.81 -1.52 13.68
N LYS A 42 2.74 -2.12 13.17
CA LYS A 42 2.71 -2.67 11.83
C LYS A 42 2.70 -1.56 10.77
N CYS A 43 1.91 -0.51 10.98
CA CYS A 43 1.96 0.71 10.17
C CYS A 43 3.39 1.26 10.13
N ALA A 44 4.05 1.45 11.28
CA ALA A 44 5.42 1.97 11.32
C ALA A 44 6.42 1.16 10.47
N ARG A 45 6.33 -0.19 10.49
CA ARG A 45 7.19 -1.05 9.66
C ARG A 45 6.88 -0.94 8.17
N VAL A 46 5.60 -0.91 7.80
CA VAL A 46 5.15 -0.78 6.39
C VAL A 46 5.49 0.60 5.84
N ASP A 47 5.16 1.65 6.57
CA ASP A 47 5.42 3.04 6.23
C ASP A 47 6.94 3.26 6.02
N ALA A 48 7.81 2.76 6.91
CA ALA A 48 9.26 2.87 6.77
C ALA A 48 9.82 2.14 5.53
N ALA A 49 9.35 0.91 5.26
CA ALA A 49 9.77 0.14 4.09
C ALA A 49 9.36 0.83 2.77
N LEU A 50 8.14 1.37 2.72
CA LEU A 50 7.61 2.07 1.55
C LEU A 50 8.28 3.43 1.34
N GLN A 51 8.53 4.20 2.40
CA GLN A 51 9.30 5.44 2.32
C GLN A 51 10.70 5.19 1.77
N HIS A 52 11.39 4.12 2.20
CA HIS A 52 12.69 3.75 1.65
C HIS A 52 12.61 3.35 0.16
N LEU A 53 11.62 2.54 -0.23
CA LEU A 53 11.38 2.15 -1.63
C LEU A 53 11.11 3.37 -2.51
N VAL A 54 10.27 4.31 -2.06
CA VAL A 54 9.93 5.53 -2.80
C VAL A 54 11.12 6.47 -2.89
N ALA A 55 11.89 6.65 -1.81
CA ALA A 55 13.06 7.52 -1.82
C ALA A 55 14.21 7.02 -2.71
N THR A 56 14.37 5.70 -2.86
CA THR A 56 15.49 5.11 -3.60
C THR A 56 15.14 4.68 -5.03
N GLN A 57 13.95 4.11 -5.24
CA GLN A 57 13.60 3.33 -6.42
C GLN A 57 12.10 3.43 -6.77
N ALA A 58 11.46 4.58 -6.52
CA ALA A 58 10.02 4.81 -6.70
C ALA A 58 9.40 4.06 -7.90
N PRO A 59 8.44 3.15 -7.68
CA PRO A 59 7.64 2.57 -8.74
C PRO A 59 6.68 3.62 -9.34
N ASP A 60 6.19 3.37 -10.55
CA ASP A 60 5.04 4.09 -11.10
C ASP A 60 3.73 3.40 -10.71
N VAL A 61 3.78 2.07 -10.51
CA VAL A 61 2.67 1.24 -10.04
C VAL A 61 3.14 0.35 -8.89
N LEU A 62 2.47 0.44 -7.73
CA LEU A 62 2.72 -0.38 -6.54
C LEU A 62 1.45 -1.17 -6.19
N GLY A 63 1.54 -2.50 -6.18
CA GLY A 63 0.48 -3.39 -5.69
C GLY A 63 0.78 -3.89 -4.27
N LEU A 64 -0.15 -3.69 -3.34
CA LEU A 64 -0.08 -4.19 -1.97
C LEU A 64 -1.17 -5.23 -1.72
N GLY A 65 -0.78 -6.49 -1.55
CA GLY A 65 -1.69 -7.61 -1.27
C GLY A 65 -1.98 -7.80 0.21
N GLU A 66 -3.16 -8.35 0.53
CA GLU A 66 -3.60 -8.67 1.90
C GLU A 66 -3.74 -7.45 2.81
N ILE A 67 -4.36 -6.39 2.30
CA ILE A 67 -4.65 -5.13 3.00
C ILE A 67 -6.17 -4.89 3.07
N THR A 68 -6.71 -4.19 4.07
CA THR A 68 -8.13 -3.74 4.02
C THR A 68 -8.27 -2.43 3.25
N ALA A 69 -9.46 -2.10 2.72
CA ALA A 69 -9.72 -0.81 2.04
C ALA A 69 -9.26 0.39 2.90
N THR A 70 -9.73 0.47 4.14
CA THR A 70 -9.40 1.53 5.10
C THR A 70 -7.89 1.62 5.36
N ALA A 71 -7.22 0.48 5.58
CA ALA A 71 -5.76 0.48 5.78
C ALA A 71 -4.98 0.97 4.54
N ALA A 72 -5.50 0.73 3.32
CA ALA A 72 -4.90 1.24 2.09
C ALA A 72 -5.06 2.77 1.95
N GLU A 73 -6.24 3.31 2.28
CA GLU A 73 -6.49 4.76 2.30
C GLU A 73 -5.67 5.47 3.38
N GLU A 74 -5.64 4.95 4.60
CA GLU A 74 -4.80 5.50 5.67
C GLU A 74 -3.32 5.46 5.31
N LEU A 75 -2.84 4.34 4.75
CA LEU A 75 -1.47 4.21 4.26
C LEU A 75 -1.14 5.23 3.18
N ARG A 76 -2.07 5.47 2.24
CA ARG A 76 -1.93 6.51 1.22
C ARG A 76 -1.64 7.86 1.86
N ASN A 77 -2.46 8.23 2.83
CA ASN A 77 -2.41 9.53 3.51
C ASN A 77 -1.13 9.71 4.34
N ARG A 78 -0.60 8.63 4.96
CA ARG A 78 0.62 8.67 5.77
C ARG A 78 1.93 8.58 4.98
N ALA A 79 2.00 7.70 3.97
CA ALA A 79 3.27 7.26 3.38
C ALA A 79 3.35 7.35 1.85
N LEU A 80 2.22 7.47 1.13
CA LEU A 80 2.17 7.46 -0.34
C LEU A 80 1.38 8.67 -0.90
N SER A 81 1.57 9.85 -0.34
CA SER A 81 0.83 11.08 -0.72
C SER A 81 1.01 11.51 -2.18
N GLY A 82 2.11 11.11 -2.83
CA GLY A 82 2.36 11.30 -4.26
C GLY A 82 1.69 10.26 -5.18
N TYR A 83 0.88 9.35 -4.62
CA TYR A 83 0.17 8.30 -5.34
C TYR A 83 -1.34 8.43 -5.19
N GLU A 84 -2.05 7.92 -6.18
CA GLU A 84 -3.49 7.69 -6.22
C GLU A 84 -3.77 6.21 -5.94
N LEU A 85 -4.80 5.91 -5.13
CA LEU A 85 -5.29 4.55 -4.91
C LEU A 85 -6.38 4.27 -5.94
N ILE A 86 -6.14 3.33 -6.87
CA ILE A 86 -7.01 3.10 -8.04
C ILE A 86 -7.83 1.81 -7.98
N PHE A 87 -7.48 0.87 -7.09
CA PHE A 87 -8.21 -0.38 -6.94
C PHE A 87 -8.25 -0.79 -5.47
N PRO A 88 -9.37 -0.53 -4.77
CA PRO A 88 -9.65 -1.09 -3.45
C PRO A 88 -10.29 -2.48 -3.62
N ASP A 89 -11.62 -2.55 -3.70
CA ASP A 89 -12.40 -3.78 -3.58
C ASP A 89 -12.13 -4.77 -4.71
N ALA A 90 -11.41 -5.85 -4.38
CA ALA A 90 -11.18 -6.97 -5.29
C ALA A 90 -12.49 -7.67 -5.72
N ALA A 91 -13.51 -7.63 -4.87
CA ALA A 91 -14.89 -8.04 -5.13
C ALA A 91 -15.83 -7.40 -4.09
N PRO A 92 -17.14 -7.25 -4.37
CA PRO A 92 -18.09 -6.77 -3.38
C PRO A 92 -18.06 -7.59 -2.08
N GLY A 93 -17.78 -6.94 -0.95
CA GLY A 93 -17.68 -7.58 0.36
C GLY A 93 -16.34 -8.27 0.64
N ALA A 94 -15.33 -8.14 -0.22
CA ALA A 94 -13.98 -8.60 0.06
C ALA A 94 -13.39 -7.82 1.27
N GLN A 95 -12.95 -8.54 2.30
CA GLN A 95 -12.32 -7.91 3.47
C GLN A 95 -10.84 -7.57 3.25
N PHE A 96 -10.17 -8.33 2.39
CA PHE A 96 -8.75 -8.14 2.07
C PHE A 96 -8.56 -8.01 0.55
N GLN A 97 -7.83 -6.96 0.16
CA GLN A 97 -7.63 -6.46 -1.18
C GLN A 97 -6.31 -6.94 -1.81
N VAL A 98 -6.20 -6.61 -3.10
CA VAL A 98 -4.98 -6.00 -3.63
C VAL A 98 -5.24 -4.50 -3.73
N ALA A 99 -4.52 -3.68 -2.97
CA ALA A 99 -4.55 -2.23 -3.15
C ALA A 99 -3.55 -1.81 -4.23
N VAL A 100 -4.00 -1.15 -5.30
CA VAL A 100 -3.11 -0.68 -6.38
C VAL A 100 -2.93 0.84 -6.30
N PHE A 101 -1.68 1.27 -6.22
CA PHE A 101 -1.27 2.68 -6.17
C PHE A 101 -0.59 3.09 -7.48
N HIS A 102 -1.01 4.21 -8.05
CA HIS A 102 -0.45 4.81 -9.27
C HIS A 102 0.20 6.16 -8.95
N ARG A 103 1.42 6.40 -9.44
CA ARG A 103 2.16 7.64 -9.18
C ARG A 103 1.67 8.78 -10.08
N LEU A 104 1.20 9.88 -9.47
CA LEU A 104 0.50 10.95 -10.19
C LEU A 104 1.35 11.72 -11.22
N ALA A 105 2.67 11.76 -11.06
CA ALA A 105 3.60 12.20 -12.11
C ALA A 105 5.05 11.72 -11.85
N ARG A 106 5.78 11.48 -12.95
CA ARG A 106 7.23 11.67 -12.97
C ARG A 106 7.49 13.15 -13.24
N VAL A 107 7.92 13.90 -12.22
CA VAL A 107 8.55 15.20 -12.45
C VAL A 107 9.91 14.88 -13.09
N HIS A 108 10.06 15.28 -14.35
CA HIS A 108 11.30 15.18 -15.13
C HIS A 108 12.19 16.39 -14.88
#